data_AF-A0A4D4KMA3-F1
#
_entry.id   AF-A0A4D4KMA3-F1
#
_cell.length_a   1.000
_cell.length_b   1.000
_cell.length_c   1.000
_cell.angle_alpha   90.00
_cell.angle_beta   90.00
_cell.angle_gamma   90.00
#
_symmetry.space_group_name_H-M   'P 1'
#
loop_
_entity.id
_entity.type
_entity.pdbx_description
1 polymer ?
#
loop_
_entity_poly.entity_id
_entity_poly.type
_entity_poly.pdbx_seq_one_letter_code
_entity_poly.pdbx_strand_id
1 'polypeptide(L)'
;MITGTPRDTVVAMLKEAKTIDEIRESTGLSDGEIAAIAQTEELTQHHAQQRGRAYLSALAWALKSDAPRIRAKAERVKSNLDDLVATRQKDIEAQEARDEIESLENKLAAARAKLRNVTTGGKTPAPAAGPGTKQGKAKIRAWARGNGYEVSDRGVISKEVRDAWNNRDQARQDG
;
A
#
# COMPACT_ATOMS: atom_id res chain seq x y z
N MET A 1 4.13 -9.16 20.37
CA MET A 1 3.67 -8.49 21.60
C MET A 1 4.71 -7.45 21.97
N ILE A 2 4.41 -6.17 21.80
CA ILE A 2 5.33 -5.09 22.19
C ILE A 2 5.06 -4.82 23.67
N THR A 3 5.92 -5.33 24.54
CA THR A 3 5.85 -5.09 26.00
C THR A 3 6.62 -3.82 26.32
N GLY A 4 5.97 -2.68 26.15
CA GLY A 4 6.46 -1.36 26.57
C GLY A 4 5.28 -0.51 27.03
N THR A 5 5.52 0.52 27.85
CA THR A 5 4.41 1.42 28.22
C THR A 5 3.93 2.18 26.97
N PRO A 6 2.66 2.63 26.91
CA PRO A 6 2.17 3.42 25.78
C PRO A 6 3.07 4.62 25.46
N ARG A 7 3.66 5.24 26.48
CA ARG A 7 4.67 6.30 26.33
C ARG A 7 5.91 5.83 25.57
N ASP A 8 6.48 4.67 25.92
CA ASP A 8 7.67 4.13 25.24
C ASP A 8 7.38 3.85 23.77
N THR A 9 6.18 3.35 23.46
CA THR A 9 5.73 3.14 22.08
C THR A 9 5.61 4.45 21.33
N VAL A 10 5.00 5.49 21.92
CA VAL A 10 4.95 6.84 21.30
C VAL A 10 6.37 7.36 21.02
N VAL A 11 7.28 7.26 22.00
CA VAL A 11 8.66 7.74 21.84
C VAL A 11 9.40 6.99 20.73
N ALA A 12 9.25 5.67 20.66
CA ALA A 12 9.84 4.87 19.58
C ALA A 12 9.29 5.29 18.21
N MET A 13 7.96 5.41 18.08
CA MET A 13 7.32 5.78 16.81
C MET A 13 7.62 7.22 16.39
N LEU A 14 7.74 8.17 17.33
CA LEU A 14 8.18 9.54 17.06
C LEU A 14 9.63 9.57 16.54
N LYS A 15 10.51 8.72 17.07
CA LYS A 15 11.90 8.58 16.58
C LYS A 15 11.97 7.96 15.19
N GLU A 16 11.02 7.09 14.86
CA GLU A 16 10.83 6.54 13.51
C GLU A 16 10.12 7.51 12.54
N ALA A 17 9.81 8.73 12.99
CA ALA A 17 9.08 9.75 12.21
C ALA A 17 7.71 9.28 11.70
N LYS A 18 7.03 8.43 12.48
CA LYS A 18 5.64 8.04 12.24
C LYS A 18 4.69 9.22 12.36
N THR A 19 3.62 9.19 11.60
CA THR A 19 2.57 10.21 11.67
C THR A 19 1.83 10.13 13.01
N ILE A 20 1.28 11.26 13.45
CA ILE A 20 0.47 11.31 14.68
C ILE A 20 -0.74 10.38 14.56
N ASP A 21 -1.32 10.24 13.37
CA ASP A 21 -2.43 9.33 13.11
C ASP A 21 -2.03 7.86 13.32
N GLU A 22 -0.88 7.41 12.80
CA GLU A 22 -0.36 6.06 13.04
C GLU A 22 -0.08 5.80 14.53
N ILE A 23 0.46 6.80 15.25
CA ILE A 23 0.73 6.71 16.69
C ILE A 23 -0.56 6.61 17.48
N ARG A 24 -1.59 7.37 17.11
CA ARG A 24 -2.91 7.32 17.72
C ARG A 24 -3.55 5.95 17.49
N GLU A 25 -3.48 5.41 16.28
CA GLU A 25 -4.01 4.08 15.96
C GLU A 25 -3.33 2.96 16.75
N SER A 26 -2.02 3.06 16.99
CA SER A 26 -1.26 2.02 17.70
C SER A 26 -1.37 2.11 19.22
N THR A 27 -1.51 3.33 19.79
CA THR A 27 -1.44 3.55 21.24
C THR A 27 -2.77 3.94 21.89
N GLY A 28 -3.74 4.43 21.11
CA GLY A 28 -5.02 4.94 21.60
C GLY A 28 -4.94 6.29 22.33
N LEU A 29 -3.76 6.94 22.36
CA LEU A 29 -3.56 8.24 23.00
C LEU A 29 -4.10 9.38 22.13
N SER A 30 -4.57 10.45 22.77
CA SER A 30 -5.00 11.67 22.09
C SER A 30 -3.82 12.45 21.52
N ASP A 31 -4.09 13.28 20.51
CA ASP A 31 -3.10 14.18 19.90
C ASP A 31 -2.41 15.08 20.96
N GLY A 32 -3.16 15.53 21.98
CA GLY A 32 -2.63 16.34 23.07
C GLY A 32 -1.66 15.56 23.98
N GLU A 33 -1.95 14.30 24.28
CA GLU A 33 -1.06 13.43 25.07
C GLU A 33 0.21 13.08 24.29
N ILE A 34 0.07 12.78 23.00
CA ILE A 34 1.21 12.53 22.10
C ILE A 34 2.09 13.79 22.01
N ALA A 35 1.49 14.97 21.85
CA ALA A 35 2.21 16.24 21.81
C ALA A 35 2.92 16.54 23.14
N ALA A 36 2.30 16.26 24.29
CA ALA A 36 2.92 16.44 25.61
C ALA A 36 4.12 15.50 25.83
N ILE A 37 4.00 14.24 25.37
CA ILE A 37 5.14 13.29 25.37
C ILE A 37 6.24 13.82 24.46
N ALA A 38 5.93 14.20 23.22
CA ALA A 38 6.90 14.74 22.27
C ALA A 38 7.59 16.00 22.81
N GLN A 39 6.87 16.86 23.52
CA GLN A 39 7.42 18.06 24.15
C GLN A 39 8.38 17.71 25.29
N THR A 40 7.98 16.78 26.16
CA THR A 40 8.81 16.34 27.30
C THR A 40 10.09 15.64 26.85
N GLU A 41 10.00 14.87 25.77
CA GLU A 41 11.12 14.10 25.21
C GLU A 41 11.94 14.91 24.19
N GLU A 42 11.61 16.19 24.00
CA GLU A 42 12.23 17.08 23.01
C GLU A 42 12.23 16.54 21.56
N LEU A 43 11.20 15.77 21.21
CA LEU A 43 11.00 15.15 19.90
C LEU A 43 10.09 15.97 18.97
N THR A 44 9.72 17.18 19.37
CA THR A 44 8.94 18.07 18.48
C THR A 44 9.81 18.62 17.35
N GLN A 45 9.16 18.98 16.24
CA GLN A 45 9.80 19.63 15.10
C GLN A 45 10.56 20.90 15.51
N HIS A 46 10.00 21.67 16.45
CA HIS A 46 10.64 22.87 16.99
C HIS A 46 11.98 22.56 17.67
N HIS A 47 12.04 21.54 18.54
CA HIS A 47 13.31 21.14 19.16
C HIS A 47 14.33 20.65 18.12
N ALA A 48 13.89 19.89 17.12
CA ALA A 48 14.77 19.45 16.04
C ALA A 48 15.37 20.65 15.26
N GLN A 49 14.53 21.65 14.93
CA GLN A 49 14.98 22.89 14.29
C GLN A 49 15.96 23.67 15.16
N GLN A 50 15.68 23.81 16.46
CA GLN A 50 16.57 24.49 17.39
C GLN A 50 17.94 23.80 17.49
N ARG A 51 17.97 22.46 17.64
CA ARG A 51 19.22 21.68 17.64
C ARG A 51 19.99 21.86 16.33
N GLY A 52 19.30 21.80 15.19
CA GLY A 52 19.91 22.03 13.88
C GLY A 52 20.55 23.42 13.77
N ARG A 53 19.86 24.47 14.21
CA ARG A 53 20.41 25.85 14.24
C ARG A 53 21.64 25.94 15.15
N ALA A 54 21.59 25.31 16.33
CA ALA A 54 22.72 25.27 17.24
C ALA A 54 23.95 24.59 16.60
N TYR A 55 23.77 23.45 15.95
CA TYR A 55 24.85 22.75 15.24
C TYR A 55 25.43 23.57 14.09
N LEU A 56 24.59 24.21 13.27
CA LEU A 56 25.05 25.07 12.18
C LEU A 56 25.82 26.29 12.70
N SER A 57 25.36 26.89 13.80
CA SER A 57 26.08 28.01 14.43
C SER A 57 27.45 27.58 14.98
N ALA A 58 27.54 26.41 15.62
CA ALA A 58 28.79 25.85 16.11
C ALA A 58 29.75 25.51 14.96
N LEU A 59 29.24 24.94 13.86
CA LEU A 59 30.03 24.65 12.67
C LEU A 59 30.58 25.94 12.04
N ALA A 60 29.75 26.97 11.92
CA ALA A 60 30.15 28.26 11.35
C ALA A 60 31.24 28.96 12.19
N TRP A 61 31.11 28.93 13.52
CA TRP A 61 32.15 29.41 14.42
C TRP A 61 33.44 28.59 14.27
N ALA A 62 33.32 27.25 14.23
CA ALA A 62 34.47 26.35 14.17
C ALA A 62 35.28 26.50 12.86
N LEU A 63 34.60 26.72 11.72
CA LEU A 63 35.26 26.99 10.43
C LEU A 63 36.05 28.32 10.45
N LYS A 64 35.62 29.30 11.24
CA LYS A 64 36.28 30.60 11.39
C LYS A 64 37.30 30.62 12.54
N SER A 65 37.48 29.52 13.25
CA SER A 65 38.36 29.45 14.42
C SER A 65 39.84 29.57 14.02
N ASP A 66 40.60 30.36 14.77
CA ASP A 66 42.06 30.45 14.59
C ASP A 66 42.79 29.15 14.98
N ALA A 67 42.17 28.31 15.81
CA ALA A 67 42.72 27.03 16.23
C ALA A 67 42.67 25.99 15.09
N PRO A 68 43.80 25.53 14.53
CA PRO A 68 43.80 24.66 13.36
C PRO A 68 43.06 23.33 13.57
N ARG A 69 43.13 22.76 14.78
CA ARG A 69 42.44 21.50 15.13
C ARG A 69 40.91 21.65 15.10
N ILE A 70 40.38 22.81 15.46
CA ILE A 70 38.93 23.07 15.48
C ILE A 70 38.44 23.22 14.03
N ARG A 71 39.13 24.04 13.23
CA ARG A 71 38.82 24.22 11.81
C ARG A 71 38.88 22.92 11.02
N ALA A 72 39.92 22.10 11.21
CA ALA A 72 40.04 20.81 10.54
C ALA A 72 38.90 19.84 10.87
N LYS A 73 38.38 19.86 12.12
CA LYS A 73 37.18 19.07 12.47
C LYS A 73 35.94 19.59 11.75
N ALA A 74 35.77 20.90 11.69
CA ALA A 74 34.64 21.54 11.03
C ALA A 74 34.63 21.26 9.52
N GLU A 75 35.79 21.31 8.86
CA GLU A 75 35.93 20.97 7.44
C GLU A 75 35.54 19.52 7.15
N ARG A 76 35.92 18.57 8.01
CA ARG A 76 35.50 17.16 7.88
C ARG A 76 33.99 17.00 8.04
N VAL A 77 33.40 17.67 9.04
CA VAL A 77 31.93 17.64 9.23
C VAL A 77 31.22 18.23 8.02
N LYS A 78 31.72 19.33 7.46
CA LYS A 78 31.18 19.93 6.23
C LYS A 78 31.26 18.95 5.06
N SER A 79 32.43 18.33 4.82
CA SER A 79 32.60 17.34 3.75
C SER A 79 31.61 16.19 3.87
N ASN A 80 31.47 15.62 5.07
CA ASN A 80 30.53 14.54 5.31
C ASN A 80 29.07 14.98 5.08
N LEU A 81 28.72 16.23 5.42
CA LEU A 81 27.39 16.76 5.14
C LEU A 81 27.15 16.94 3.64
N ASP A 82 28.14 17.44 2.89
CA ASP A 82 28.07 17.55 1.44
C ASP A 82 27.86 16.16 0.79
N ASP A 83 28.56 15.12 1.28
CA ASP A 83 28.39 13.74 0.82
C ASP A 83 27.00 13.17 1.11
N LEU A 84 26.43 13.47 2.29
CA LEU A 84 25.07 13.06 2.65
C LEU A 84 24.02 13.74 1.77
N VAL A 85 24.21 15.03 1.47
CA VAL A 85 23.31 15.77 0.56
C VAL A 85 23.36 15.17 -0.84
N ALA A 86 24.56 14.87 -1.35
CA ALA A 86 24.73 14.24 -2.65
C ALA A 86 24.10 12.84 -2.71
N THR A 87 24.26 12.03 -1.67
CA THR A 87 23.64 10.70 -1.57
C THR A 87 22.12 10.80 -1.57
N ARG A 88 21.55 11.70 -0.76
CA ARG A 88 20.09 11.90 -0.71
C ARG A 88 19.53 12.33 -2.06
N GLN A 89 20.24 13.18 -2.80
CA GLN A 89 19.80 13.62 -4.12
C GLN A 89 19.75 12.46 -5.12
N LYS A 90 20.76 11.59 -5.11
CA LYS A 90 20.77 10.37 -5.94
C LYS A 90 19.63 9.43 -5.58
N ASP A 91 19.33 9.27 -4.30
CA ASP A 91 18.22 8.42 -3.85
C ASP A 91 16.86 8.97 -4.31
N ILE A 92 16.67 10.30 -4.29
CA ILE A 92 15.47 10.96 -4.83
C ILE A 92 15.35 10.69 -6.34
N GLU A 93 16.42 10.92 -7.11
CA GLU A 93 16.43 10.69 -8.56
C GLU A 93 16.14 9.22 -8.90
N ALA A 94 16.73 8.28 -8.13
CA ALA A 94 16.47 6.87 -8.30
C ALA A 94 15.01 6.51 -7.99
N GLN A 95 14.39 7.16 -7.00
CA GLN A 95 12.99 6.95 -6.67
C GLN A 95 12.07 7.51 -7.75
N GLU A 96 12.31 8.74 -8.22
CA GLU A 96 11.55 9.35 -9.32
C GLU A 96 11.60 8.48 -10.59
N ALA A 97 12.77 7.93 -10.92
CA ALA A 97 12.91 7.01 -12.04
C ALA A 97 12.10 5.71 -11.85
N ARG A 98 12.03 5.17 -10.63
CA ARG A 98 11.19 3.99 -10.33
C ARG A 98 9.71 4.31 -10.47
N ASP A 99 9.27 5.45 -9.96
CA ASP A 99 7.88 5.90 -10.05
C ASP A 99 7.48 6.16 -11.51
N GLU A 100 8.40 6.69 -12.33
CA GLU A 100 8.19 6.84 -13.77
C GLU A 100 8.06 5.48 -14.48
N ILE A 101 8.93 4.51 -14.16
CA ILE A 101 8.85 3.14 -14.69
C ILE A 101 7.48 2.54 -14.36
N GLU A 102 7.03 2.62 -13.10
CA GLU A 102 5.73 2.11 -12.68
C GLU A 102 4.58 2.78 -13.45
N SER A 103 4.62 4.10 -13.61
CA SER A 103 3.64 4.86 -14.39
C SER A 103 3.60 4.42 -15.86
N LEU A 104 4.76 4.20 -16.47
CA LEU A 104 4.88 3.75 -17.85
C LEU A 104 4.39 2.30 -18.03
N GLU A 105 4.69 1.41 -17.10
CA GLU A 105 4.19 0.04 -17.09
C GLU A 105 2.66 0.01 -16.99
N ASN A 106 2.08 0.83 -16.12
CA ASN A 106 0.64 0.99 -16.00
C ASN A 106 -0.01 1.50 -17.31
N LYS A 107 0.59 2.50 -17.95
CA LYS A 107 0.14 3.00 -19.26
C LYS A 107 0.26 1.93 -20.35
N LEU A 108 1.36 1.17 -20.36
CA LEU A 108 1.57 0.08 -21.31
C LEU A 108 0.54 -1.04 -21.10
N ALA A 109 0.23 -1.39 -19.86
CA ALA A 109 -0.80 -2.38 -19.52
C ALA A 109 -2.19 -1.92 -20.01
N ALA A 110 -2.54 -0.65 -19.80
CA ALA A 110 -3.79 -0.07 -20.27
C ALA A 110 -3.86 -0.04 -21.82
N ALA A 111 -2.78 0.37 -22.49
CA ALA A 111 -2.70 0.37 -23.95
C ALA A 111 -2.83 -1.05 -24.54
N ARG A 112 -2.17 -2.04 -23.93
CA ARG A 112 -2.29 -3.46 -24.31
C ARG A 112 -3.72 -3.99 -24.10
N ALA A 113 -4.38 -3.61 -23.01
CA ALA A 113 -5.78 -3.98 -22.77
C ALA A 113 -6.71 -3.37 -23.84
N LYS A 114 -6.50 -2.09 -24.18
CA LYS A 114 -7.23 -1.42 -25.26
C LYS A 114 -7.01 -2.12 -26.60
N LEU A 115 -5.77 -2.46 -26.94
CA LEU A 115 -5.45 -3.19 -28.17
C LEU A 115 -6.18 -4.54 -28.23
N ARG A 116 -6.15 -5.32 -27.14
CA ARG A 116 -6.90 -6.59 -27.06
C ARG A 116 -8.38 -6.39 -27.31
N ASN A 117 -9.01 -5.38 -26.71
CA ASN A 117 -10.44 -5.11 -26.88
C ASN A 117 -10.81 -4.77 -28.33
N VAL A 118 -9.92 -4.04 -29.04
CA VAL A 118 -10.10 -3.70 -30.46
C VAL A 118 -9.87 -4.92 -31.36
N THR A 119 -8.82 -5.70 -31.13
CA THR A 119 -8.47 -6.84 -32.00
C THR A 119 -9.33 -8.08 -31.78
N THR A 120 -9.79 -8.33 -30.56
CA THR A 120 -10.73 -9.43 -30.28
C THR A 120 -12.20 -9.05 -30.44
N GLY A 121 -12.47 -7.81 -30.91
CA GLY A 121 -13.81 -7.35 -31.29
C GLY A 121 -14.84 -7.59 -30.21
N GLY A 122 -14.70 -6.94 -29.05
CA GLY A 122 -15.78 -6.84 -28.05
C GLY A 122 -16.43 -8.16 -27.65
N LYS A 123 -15.73 -9.29 -27.68
CA LYS A 123 -16.23 -10.52 -27.05
C LYS A 123 -16.10 -10.37 -25.55
N THR A 124 -17.10 -9.73 -24.94
CA THR A 124 -17.54 -10.01 -23.57
C THR A 124 -17.39 -11.51 -23.31
N PRO A 125 -16.84 -11.94 -22.17
CA PRO A 125 -16.84 -13.34 -21.81
C PRO A 125 -18.29 -13.84 -21.92
N ALA A 126 -18.57 -14.67 -22.93
CA ALA A 126 -19.88 -15.26 -23.07
C ALA A 126 -20.18 -15.97 -21.74
N PRO A 127 -21.34 -15.73 -21.11
CA PRO A 127 -21.67 -16.39 -19.85
C PRO A 127 -21.56 -17.89 -20.04
N ALA A 128 -20.85 -18.50 -19.09
CA ALA A 128 -20.39 -19.87 -19.14
C ALA A 128 -21.49 -20.86 -19.54
N ALA A 129 -21.18 -21.65 -20.57
CA ALA A 129 -21.67 -23.01 -20.75
C ALA A 129 -23.21 -23.18 -20.65
N GLY A 130 -23.90 -23.01 -21.78
CA GLY A 130 -25.33 -23.31 -21.88
C GLY A 130 -25.68 -24.75 -21.45
N PRO A 131 -26.96 -25.02 -21.13
CA PRO A 131 -27.45 -26.25 -20.49
C PRO A 131 -27.11 -27.57 -21.23
N GLY A 132 -26.74 -27.48 -22.52
CA GLY A 132 -26.39 -28.63 -23.36
C GLY A 132 -24.95 -29.14 -23.17
N THR A 133 -24.05 -28.34 -22.61
CA THR A 133 -22.62 -28.70 -22.49
C THR A 133 -22.36 -29.62 -21.29
N LYS A 134 -21.29 -30.44 -21.34
CA LYS A 134 -20.91 -31.32 -20.22
C LYS A 134 -20.72 -30.54 -18.91
N GLN A 135 -20.18 -29.32 -19.02
CA GLN A 135 -19.98 -28.39 -17.89
C GLN A 135 -21.31 -27.79 -17.38
N GLY A 136 -22.23 -27.43 -18.27
CA GLY A 136 -23.59 -26.98 -17.90
C GLY A 136 -24.37 -28.05 -17.15
N LYS A 137 -24.29 -29.31 -17.60
CA LYS A 137 -24.95 -30.46 -16.92
C LYS A 137 -24.39 -30.71 -15.52
N ALA A 138 -23.08 -30.54 -15.31
CA ALA A 138 -22.47 -30.68 -13.98
C ALA A 138 -22.99 -29.62 -13.00
N LYS A 139 -23.13 -28.37 -13.46
CA LYS A 139 -23.69 -27.26 -12.65
C LYS A 139 -25.14 -27.49 -12.26
N ILE A 140 -25.97 -27.94 -13.20
CA ILE A 140 -27.39 -28.24 -12.94
C ILE A 140 -27.51 -29.36 -11.89
N ARG A 141 -26.69 -30.41 -11.94
CA ARG A 141 -26.71 -31.48 -10.92
C ARG A 141 -26.28 -30.99 -9.53
N ALA A 142 -25.24 -30.16 -9.45
CA ALA A 142 -24.78 -29.61 -8.17
C ALA A 142 -25.86 -28.75 -7.51
N TRP A 143 -26.55 -27.92 -8.30
CA TRP A 143 -27.69 -27.14 -7.82
C TRP A 143 -28.87 -28.01 -7.40
N ALA A 144 -29.22 -29.00 -8.23
CA ALA A 144 -30.34 -29.91 -7.96
C ALA A 144 -30.17 -30.61 -6.61
N ARG A 145 -28.99 -31.19 -6.32
CA ARG A 145 -28.70 -31.82 -5.02
C ARG A 145 -28.79 -30.85 -3.85
N GLY A 146 -28.31 -29.62 -4.01
CA GLY A 146 -28.40 -28.59 -2.98
C GLY A 146 -29.82 -28.08 -2.71
N ASN A 147 -30.76 -28.31 -3.65
CA ASN A 147 -32.17 -27.93 -3.53
C ASN A 147 -33.07 -29.16 -3.23
N GLY A 148 -32.47 -30.31 -2.88
CA GLY A 148 -33.21 -31.52 -2.50
C GLY A 148 -33.75 -32.36 -3.66
N TYR A 149 -33.34 -32.07 -4.90
CA TYR A 149 -33.70 -32.90 -6.06
C TYR A 149 -32.76 -34.10 -6.19
N GLU A 150 -33.33 -35.29 -6.37
CA GLU A 150 -32.59 -36.50 -6.64
C GLU A 150 -32.17 -36.55 -8.12
N VAL A 151 -30.85 -36.54 -8.37
CA VAL A 151 -30.27 -36.57 -9.72
C VAL A 151 -29.16 -37.59 -9.81
N SER A 152 -29.21 -38.43 -10.85
CA SER A 152 -28.15 -39.38 -11.16
C SER A 152 -26.84 -38.68 -11.52
N ASP A 153 -25.73 -39.22 -11.02
CA ASP A 153 -24.38 -38.68 -11.21
C ASP A 153 -23.92 -38.71 -12.68
N ARG A 154 -24.53 -39.56 -13.52
CA ARG A 154 -24.21 -39.70 -14.94
C ARG A 154 -25.48 -39.74 -15.80
N GLY A 155 -25.34 -39.35 -17.07
CA GLY A 155 -26.43 -39.41 -18.04
C GLY A 155 -27.26 -38.13 -18.17
N VAL A 156 -28.45 -38.25 -18.75
CA VAL A 156 -29.34 -37.14 -19.06
C VAL A 156 -30.07 -36.68 -17.79
N ILE A 157 -30.10 -35.37 -17.55
CA ILE A 157 -30.81 -34.77 -16.41
C ILE A 157 -32.31 -34.84 -16.68
N SER A 158 -33.10 -35.20 -15.66
CA SER A 158 -34.56 -35.25 -15.75
C SER A 158 -35.13 -33.92 -16.25
N LYS A 159 -36.25 -33.98 -16.97
CA LYS A 159 -36.89 -32.80 -17.56
C LYS A 159 -37.30 -31.80 -16.48
N GLU A 160 -37.87 -32.29 -15.39
CA GLU A 160 -38.31 -31.50 -14.24
C GLU A 160 -37.21 -30.65 -13.61
N VAL A 161 -36.02 -31.22 -13.39
CA VAL A 161 -34.86 -30.50 -12.83
C VAL A 161 -34.33 -29.46 -13.82
N ARG A 162 -34.39 -29.74 -15.12
CA ARG A 162 -33.99 -28.78 -16.16
C ARG A 162 -34.97 -27.61 -16.25
N ASP A 163 -36.26 -27.88 -16.14
CA ASP A 163 -37.31 -26.86 -16.19
C ASP A 163 -37.25 -25.97 -14.94
N ALA A 164 -37.04 -26.56 -13.75
CA ALA A 164 -36.83 -25.80 -12.52
C ALA A 164 -35.57 -24.92 -12.57
N TRP A 165 -34.48 -25.42 -13.16
CA TRP A 165 -33.26 -24.64 -13.39
C TRP A 165 -33.50 -23.47 -14.36
N ASN A 166 -34.22 -23.69 -15.46
CA ASN A 166 -34.51 -22.64 -16.43
C ASN A 166 -35.43 -21.56 -15.85
N ASN A 167 -36.43 -21.95 -15.06
CA ASN A 167 -37.35 -21.01 -14.42
C ASN A 167 -36.65 -20.13 -13.37
N ARG A 168 -35.64 -20.66 -12.67
CA ARG A 168 -34.79 -19.88 -11.75
C ARG A 168 -34.10 -18.71 -12.46
N ASP A 169 -33.63 -18.94 -13.69
CA ASP A 169 -32.88 -17.94 -14.46
C ASP A 169 -33.83 -16.96 -15.18
N GLN A 170 -35.02 -17.39 -15.61
CA GLN A 170 -36.06 -16.49 -16.13
C GLN A 170 -36.54 -15.48 -15.09
N ALA A 171 -36.74 -15.90 -13.83
CA ALA A 171 -37.10 -14.99 -12.74
C ALA A 171 -36.01 -13.96 -12.39
N ARG A 172 -34.79 -14.08 -12.92
CA ARG A 172 -33.70 -13.10 -12.78
C ARG A 172 -33.56 -12.15 -13.97
N GLN A 173 -34.22 -12.42 -15.10
CA GLN A 173 -34.12 -11.60 -16.31
C GLN A 173 -35.24 -10.56 -16.45
N ASP A 174 -36.36 -10.75 -15.74
CA ASP A 174 -37.55 -9.87 -15.79
C ASP A 174 -37.62 -8.84 -14.64
N GLY A 175 -36.49 -8.52 -13.99
CA GLY A 175 -36.36 -7.47 -12.98
C GLY A 175 -35.11 -6.64 -13.20
#